data_AF-A0A914FV74-F1
#
_entry.id   AF-A0A914FV74-F1
#
_cell.length_a   1.000
_cell.length_b   1.000
_cell.length_c   1.000
_cell.angle_alpha   90.00
_cell.angle_beta   90.00
_cell.angle_gamma   90.00
#
_symmetry.space_group_name_H-M   'P 1'
#
loop_
_entity.id
_entity.type
_entity.pdbx_description
1 polymer ?
#
loop_
_entity_poly.entity_id
_entity_poly.type
_entity_poly.pdbx_seq_one_letter_code
_entity_poly.pdbx_strand_id
1 'polypeptide(L)'
;MSAVMDLVDHKNLDADVDYFRENKIVTTSENVAIFLYDSLKERMEKPDLLLKVKVYETDKNAFIYKGQRMIPIDESGHEMMHQ
;
A
#
# COMPACT_ATOMS: atom_id res chain seq x y z
N MET A 1 19.34 0.86 0.59
CA MET A 1 18.06 1.35 1.18
C MET A 1 17.25 2.17 0.17
N SER A 2 17.35 1.86 -1.14
CA SER A 2 16.81 2.70 -2.23
C SER A 2 15.61 2.04 -2.97
N ALA A 3 15.45 0.73 -2.83
CA ALA A 3 14.70 -0.09 -3.79
C ALA A 3 13.22 0.28 -4.01
N VAL A 4 12.57 0.97 -3.07
CA VAL A 4 11.17 1.42 -3.23
C VAL A 4 11.10 2.85 -3.78
N MET A 5 12.06 3.71 -3.44
CA MET A 5 12.11 5.08 -3.97
C MET A 5 12.43 5.07 -5.47
N ASP A 6 13.30 4.17 -5.93
CA ASP A 6 13.61 3.98 -7.35
C ASP A 6 12.37 3.60 -8.21
N LEU A 7 11.31 3.07 -7.59
CA LEU A 7 10.08 2.71 -8.30
C LEU A 7 9.21 3.92 -8.61
N VAL A 8 9.30 4.99 -7.81
CA VAL A 8 8.32 6.10 -7.81
C VAL A 8 8.94 7.48 -8.02
N ASP A 9 10.22 7.66 -7.69
CA ASP A 9 10.90 8.96 -7.76
C ASP A 9 11.06 9.42 -9.21
N HIS A 10 10.71 10.69 -9.48
CA HIS A 10 10.76 11.32 -10.81
C HIS A 10 10.03 10.57 -11.95
N LYS A 11 9.03 9.73 -11.62
CA LYS A 11 8.27 8.93 -12.59
C LYS A 11 6.83 9.37 -12.72
N ASN A 12 6.23 9.15 -13.89
CA ASN A 12 4.79 9.22 -14.05
C ASN A 12 4.20 7.85 -13.67
N LEU A 13 3.58 7.76 -12.50
CA LEU A 13 3.10 6.50 -11.95
C LEU A 13 2.11 5.76 -12.87
N ASP A 14 1.32 6.47 -13.68
CA ASP A 14 0.35 5.85 -14.59
C ASP A 14 1.01 5.19 -15.81
N ALA A 15 2.17 5.72 -16.23
CA ALA A 15 2.87 5.29 -17.44
C ALA A 15 4.11 4.41 -17.15
N ASP A 16 4.86 4.75 -16.11
CA ASP A 16 6.20 4.20 -15.81
C ASP A 16 6.18 3.09 -14.74
N VAL A 17 5.04 2.85 -14.09
CA VAL A 17 4.91 1.84 -13.05
C VAL A 17 3.87 0.82 -13.48
N ASP A 18 4.34 -0.37 -13.85
CA ASP A 18 3.50 -1.46 -14.38
C ASP A 18 2.34 -1.83 -13.45
N TYR A 19 2.53 -1.72 -12.13
CA TYR A 19 1.47 -1.93 -11.15
C TYR A 19 0.22 -1.09 -11.45
N PHE A 20 0.37 0.20 -11.76
CA PHE A 20 -0.78 1.06 -12.04
C PHE A 20 -1.27 0.88 -13.47
N ARG A 21 -0.34 0.77 -14.43
CA ARG A 21 -0.66 0.64 -15.86
C ARG A 21 -1.38 -0.65 -16.20
N GLU A 22 -0.82 -1.80 -15.82
CA GLU A 22 -1.34 -3.11 -16.22
C GLU A 22 -2.64 -3.44 -15.49
N ASN A 23 -2.75 -3.09 -14.21
CA ASN A 23 -3.96 -3.31 -13.41
C ASN A 23 -5.03 -2.23 -13.61
N LYS A 24 -4.76 -1.20 -14.44
CA LYS A 24 -5.63 -0.03 -14.65
C LYS A 24 -6.07 0.61 -13.33
N ILE A 25 -5.15 0.68 -12.35
CA ILE A 25 -5.42 1.26 -11.04
C ILE A 25 -5.17 2.76 -11.13
N VAL A 26 -6.14 3.56 -10.68
CA VAL A 26 -6.00 5.01 -10.62
C VAL A 26 -4.90 5.37 -9.60
N THR A 27 -3.97 6.25 -9.99
CA THR A 27 -2.84 6.70 -9.17
C THR A 27 -3.25 7.71 -8.10
N THR A 28 -4.25 7.38 -7.28
CA THR A 28 -4.61 8.19 -6.11
C THR A 28 -3.58 8.01 -5.00
N SER A 29 -3.39 9.01 -4.16
CA SER A 29 -2.47 8.92 -3.02
C SER A 29 -2.77 7.77 -2.06
N GLU A 30 -4.03 7.33 -1.98
CA GLU A 30 -4.44 6.13 -1.25
C GLU A 30 -3.86 4.86 -1.88
N ASN A 31 -3.99 4.70 -3.20
CA ASN A 31 -3.44 3.55 -3.91
C ASN A 31 -1.91 3.56 -3.92
N VAL A 32 -1.29 4.74 -3.96
CA VAL A 32 0.16 4.89 -3.78
C VAL A 32 0.59 4.43 -2.38
N ALA A 33 -0.15 4.78 -1.33
CA ALA A 33 0.15 4.32 0.02
C ALA A 33 0.07 2.79 0.16
N ILE A 34 -0.89 2.15 -0.52
CA ILE A 34 -1.02 0.68 -0.57
C ILE A 34 0.16 0.07 -1.33
N PHE A 35 0.46 0.58 -2.52
CA PHE A 35 1.57 0.12 -3.35
C PHE A 35 2.92 0.19 -2.62
N LEU A 36 3.18 1.31 -1.93
CA LEU A 36 4.39 1.50 -1.15
C LEU A 36 4.46 0.54 0.04
N TYR A 37 3.32 0.30 0.72
CA TYR A 37 3.27 -0.64 1.83
C TYR A 37 3.57 -2.06 1.38
N ASP A 38 2.95 -2.51 0.30
CA ASP A 38 3.17 -3.84 -0.26
C ASP A 38 4.62 -4.01 -0.74
N SER A 39 5.12 -3.03 -1.51
CA SER A 39 6.50 -2.99 -1.99
C SER A 39 7.54 -3.02 -0.86
N LEU A 40 7.29 -2.31 0.24
CA LEU A 40 8.15 -2.35 1.43
C LEU A 40 8.07 -3.71 2.13
N LYS A 41 6.86 -4.23 2.33
CA LYS A 41 6.61 -5.50 3.01
C LYS A 41 7.35 -6.66 2.33
N GLU A 42 7.31 -6.73 0.99
CA GLU A 42 8.01 -7.77 0.21
C GLU A 42 9.54 -7.70 0.33
N ARG A 43 10.10 -6.51 0.56
CA ARG A 43 11.55 -6.27 0.60
C ARG A 43 12.14 -6.30 2.01
N MET A 44 11.30 -6.29 3.04
CA MET A 44 11.72 -6.33 4.43
C MET A 44 12.01 -7.77 4.87
N GLU A 45 13.13 -8.00 5.56
CA GLU A 45 13.44 -9.31 6.16
C GLU A 45 12.41 -9.74 7.21
N LYS A 46 11.76 -8.76 7.87
CA LYS A 46 10.74 -8.95 8.90
C LYS A 46 9.50 -8.10 8.59
N PRO A 47 8.59 -8.58 7.71
CA PRO A 47 7.42 -7.81 7.27
C PRO A 47 6.46 -7.45 8.40
N ASP A 48 6.40 -8.22 9.49
CA ASP A 48 5.58 -7.94 10.68
C ASP A 48 5.96 -6.65 11.41
N LEU A 49 7.16 -6.10 11.17
CA LEU A 49 7.57 -4.83 11.74
C LEU A 49 7.03 -3.61 10.99
N LEU A 50 6.45 -3.80 9.79
CA LEU A 50 5.85 -2.73 9.03
C LEU A 50 4.49 -2.35 9.65
N LEU A 51 4.47 -1.29 10.46
CA LEU A 51 3.25 -0.85 11.13
C LEU A 51 2.32 -0.05 10.22
N LYS A 52 2.87 0.89 9.45
CA LYS A 52 2.12 1.80 8.59
C LYS A 52 3.01 2.49 7.58
N VAL A 53 2.43 2.88 6.46
CA VAL A 53 2.98 3.84 5.51
C VAL A 53 2.15 5.12 5.57
N LYS A 54 2.81 6.27 5.56
CA LYS A 54 2.17 7.59 5.48
C LYS A 54 2.72 8.33 4.26
N VAL A 55 1.82 8.70 3.34
CA VAL A 55 2.14 9.46 2.13
C VAL A 55 1.62 10.88 2.31
N TYR A 56 2.46 11.87 2.01
CA TYR A 56 2.06 13.27 1.95
C TYR A 56 1.98 13.67 0.49
N GLU A 57 0.78 13.96 0.00
CA GLU A 57 0.57 14.47 -1.35
C GLU A 57 0.89 15.97 -1.40
N THR A 58 0.50 16.68 -0.34
CA THR A 58 0.82 18.09 -0.08
C THR A 58 1.02 18.27 1.42
N ASP A 59 1.43 19.46 1.87
CA ASP A 59 1.54 19.78 3.31
C ASP A 59 0.23 19.57 4.09
N LYS A 60 -0.92 19.64 3.41
CA LYS A 60 -2.25 19.53 4.03
C LYS A 60 -2.90 18.16 3.80
N ASN A 61 -2.51 17.44 2.75
CA ASN A 61 -3.10 16.15 2.41
C ASN A 61 -2.12 15.02 2.73
N ALA A 62 -2.48 14.19 3.70
CA ALA A 62 -1.72 13.02 4.06
C ALA A 62 -2.61 11.78 4.20
N PHE A 63 -2.12 10.67 3.68
CA PHE A 63 -2.81 9.39 3.61
C PHE A 63 -2.02 8.36 4.41
N ILE A 64 -2.71 7.54 5.20
CA ILE A 64 -2.09 6.53 6.06
C ILE A 64 -2.69 5.17 5.74
N TYR A 65 -1.83 4.21 5.43
CA TYR A 65 -2.21 2.82 5.23
C TYR A 65 -1.50 1.92 6.26
N LYS A 66 -2.23 0.97 6.85
CA LYS A 66 -1.75 0.11 7.96
C LYS A 66 -1.86 -1.39 7.65
N GLY A 67 -1.93 -1.76 6.36
CA GLY A 67 -2.21 -3.12 5.93
C GLY A 67 -3.70 -3.47 5.93
N GLN A 68 -4.05 -4.56 5.25
CA GLN A 68 -5.40 -5.13 5.30
C GLN A 68 -5.63 -5.80 6.65
N ARG A 69 -6.77 -5.51 7.27
CA ARG A 69 -7.26 -6.25 8.42
C ARG A 69 -7.80 -7.57 7.89
N MET A 70 -7.12 -8.68 8.18
CA MET A 70 -7.71 -9.98 7.94
C MET A 70 -8.83 -10.18 8.95
N ILE A 71 -10.07 -10.02 8.50
CA ILE A 71 -11.25 -10.37 9.29
C ILE A 71 -11.38 -11.88 9.21
N PRO A 72 -11.28 -12.63 10.32
CA PRO A 72 -11.61 -14.04 10.31
C PRO A 72 -13.10 -14.16 9.93
N ILE A 73 -13.33 -14.72 8.75
CA ILE A 73 -14.67 -15.11 8.30
C ILE A 73 -14.92 -16.54 8.76
N ASP A 74 -16.12 -16.78 9.27
CA ASP A 74 -16.64 -18.13 9.51
C ASP A 74 -16.77 -18.93 8.19
N GLU A 75 -16.91 -20.25 8.28
CA GLU A 75 -17.14 -21.15 7.12
C GLU A 75 -18.40 -20.80 6.32
N SER A 76 -19.33 -20.04 6.90
CA SER A 76 -20.54 -19.48 6.28
C SER A 76 -20.37 -18.06 5.74
N GLY A 77 -19.15 -17.48 5.81
CA GLY A 77 -18.83 -16.15 5.29
C GLY A 77 -19.24 -14.96 6.17
N HIS A 78 -19.60 -15.19 7.44
CA HIS A 78 -19.91 -14.11 8.38
C HIS A 78 -18.65 -13.58 9.08
N GLU A 79 -18.58 -12.25 9.23
CA GLU A 79 -17.52 -11.57 9.99
C GLU A 79 -17.62 -11.92 11.48
N MET A 80 -16.58 -12.53 12.06
CA MET A 80 -16.54 -12.79 13.49
C MET A 80 -16.10 -11.53 14.25
N MET A 81 -17.06 -10.75 14.74
CA MET A 81 -16.78 -9.68 15.71
C MET A 81 -16.66 -10.27 17.12
N HIS A 82 -15.48 -10.19 17.74
CA HIS A 82 -15.34 -10.41 19.18
C HIS A 82 -16.02 -9.26 19.93
N GLN A 83 -17.08 -9.59 20.67
CA GLN A 83 -17.62 -8.74 21.74
C GLN A 83 -16.65 -8.69 22.93
#